data_AF-A0A4P2R3M7-F1
#
_entry.id   AF-A0A4P2R3M7-F1
#
_cell.length_a   1.000
_cell.length_b   1.000
_cell.length_c   1.000
_cell.angle_alpha   90.00
_cell.angle_beta   90.00
_cell.angle_gamma   90.00
#
_symmetry.space_group_name_H-M   'P 1'
#
loop_
_entity.id
_entity.type
_entity.pdbx_description
1 polymer ?
#
loop_
_entity_poly.entity_id
_entity_poly.type
_entity_poly.pdbx_seq_one_letter_code
_entity_poly.pdbx_strand_id
1 'polypeptide(L)'
;MFPRKTIPRVKNGRVQRKNRDTITAPDDYTLGASFQIVRRAPGPNNVHVVDEDDVRRFLSLLPDWSTLGVGIPAIVIDANRQEFEGCYRKDGVIVLTSWPAEMVRDVVERQ
;
A
#
# COMPACT_ATOMS: atom_id res chain seq x y z
N MET A 1 33.51 4.84 -16.10
CA MET A 1 32.54 3.73 -16.30
C MET A 1 32.94 2.60 -15.36
N PHE A 2 32.20 2.34 -14.29
CA PHE A 2 32.57 1.30 -13.32
C PHE A 2 32.25 -0.10 -13.88
N PRO A 3 33.13 -1.10 -13.75
CA PRO A 3 32.87 -2.44 -14.25
C PRO A 3 31.73 -3.09 -13.46
N ARG A 4 30.70 -3.54 -14.18
CA ARG A 4 29.54 -4.22 -13.59
C ARG A 4 29.98 -5.61 -13.10
N LYS A 5 29.92 -5.86 -11.80
CA LYS A 5 30.15 -7.19 -11.23
C LYS A 5 29.10 -8.17 -11.76
N THR A 6 29.54 -9.19 -12.50
CA THR A 6 28.68 -10.24 -13.10
C THR A 6 28.53 -11.47 -12.21
N ILE A 7 29.32 -11.58 -11.14
CA ILE A 7 29.36 -12.75 -10.26
C ILE A 7 28.09 -12.81 -9.39
N PRO A 8 27.32 -13.90 -9.43
CA PRO A 8 26.13 -14.05 -8.59
C PRO A 8 26.52 -14.20 -7.12
N ARG A 9 25.71 -13.63 -6.22
CA ARG A 9 25.97 -13.68 -4.77
C ARG A 9 25.74 -15.09 -4.27
N VAL A 10 26.66 -15.64 -3.47
CA VAL A 10 26.50 -16.97 -2.83
C VAL A 10 26.28 -16.78 -1.33
N LYS A 11 25.29 -17.47 -0.75
CA LYS A 11 25.05 -17.50 0.70
C LYS A 11 24.82 -18.96 1.11
N ASN A 12 25.55 -19.44 2.12
CA ASN A 12 25.49 -20.82 2.62
C ASN A 12 25.65 -21.89 1.52
N GLY A 13 26.64 -21.69 0.63
CA GLY A 13 26.92 -22.62 -0.47
C GLY A 13 25.87 -22.64 -1.59
N ARG A 14 24.83 -21.78 -1.52
CA ARG A 14 23.79 -21.69 -2.55
C ARG A 14 23.88 -20.36 -3.30
N VAL A 15 23.89 -20.45 -4.62
CA VAL A 15 23.83 -19.31 -5.53
C VAL A 15 22.49 -18.60 -5.31
N GLN A 16 22.54 -17.32 -4.95
CA GLN A 16 21.36 -16.48 -4.79
C GLN A 16 20.90 -16.03 -6.16
N ARG A 17 19.60 -16.19 -6.42
CA ARG A 17 18.96 -15.68 -7.63
C ARG A 17 19.11 -14.16 -7.63
N LYS A 18 19.61 -13.62 -8.74
CA LYS A 18 19.91 -12.19 -8.87
C LYS A 18 18.65 -11.32 -8.86
N ASN A 19 17.52 -11.90 -9.32
CA ASN A 19 16.22 -11.26 -9.38
C ASN A 19 15.16 -12.20 -8.77
N ARG A 20 14.19 -11.64 -8.04
CA ARG A 20 13.00 -12.35 -7.60
C ARG A 20 12.03 -12.38 -8.79
N ASP A 21 11.98 -13.49 -9.52
CA ASP A 21 11.17 -13.62 -10.75
C ASP A 21 9.73 -14.07 -10.49
N THR A 22 9.29 -14.12 -9.23
CA THR A 22 7.86 -14.27 -8.94
C THR A 22 7.21 -12.94 -9.26
N ILE A 23 6.53 -12.88 -10.41
CA ILE A 23 5.62 -11.78 -10.75
C ILE A 23 4.47 -11.86 -9.75
N THR A 24 4.62 -11.21 -8.60
CA THR A 24 3.46 -10.74 -7.86
C THR A 24 3.03 -9.50 -8.62
N ALA A 25 1.90 -9.55 -9.33
CA ALA A 25 1.40 -8.33 -9.96
C ALA A 25 1.37 -7.24 -8.87
N PRO A 26 1.78 -5.99 -9.16
CA PRO A 26 1.80 -4.94 -8.15
C PRO A 26 0.45 -4.73 -7.47
N ASP A 27 -0.63 -5.25 -8.07
CA ASP A 27 -2.04 -5.12 -7.71
C ASP A 27 -2.65 -6.40 -7.13
N ASP A 28 -1.86 -7.47 -6.95
CA ASP A 28 -2.35 -8.81 -6.64
C ASP A 28 -2.52 -9.06 -5.13
N TYR A 29 -3.11 -8.08 -4.46
CA TYR A 29 -3.34 -8.12 -3.02
C TYR A 29 -4.39 -9.16 -2.62
N THR A 30 -5.15 -9.66 -3.60
CA THR A 30 -6.19 -10.70 -3.44
C THR A 30 -5.62 -12.12 -3.49
N LEU A 31 -4.39 -12.32 -4.00
CA LEU A 31 -3.71 -13.62 -4.01
C LEU A 31 -2.86 -13.88 -2.75
N GLY A 32 -2.66 -12.86 -1.91
CA GLY A 32 -2.01 -13.01 -0.62
C GLY A 32 -2.91 -13.74 0.38
N ALA A 33 -2.37 -14.74 1.09
CA ALA A 33 -3.09 -15.43 2.17
C ALA A 33 -3.29 -14.56 3.43
N SER A 34 -2.69 -13.37 3.49
CA SER A 34 -2.71 -12.47 4.63
C SER A 34 -3.13 -11.07 4.22
N PHE A 35 -3.90 -10.40 5.08
CA PHE A 35 -4.25 -8.99 4.97
C PHE A 35 -3.02 -8.10 4.68
N GLN A 36 -3.16 -7.13 3.77
CA GLN A 36 -2.09 -6.21 3.39
C GLN A 36 -2.52 -4.74 3.50
N ILE A 37 -1.57 -3.87 3.86
CA ILE A 37 -1.70 -2.41 3.70
C ILE A 37 -0.69 -2.01 2.64
N VAL A 38 -1.15 -1.33 1.60
CA VAL A 38 -0.30 -0.98 0.45
C VAL A 38 -0.42 0.48 0.12
N ARG A 39 0.72 1.19 0.06
CA ARG A 39 0.77 2.59 -0.33
C ARG A 39 1.35 2.77 -1.72
N ARG A 40 0.65 3.54 -2.55
CA ARG A 40 1.08 3.97 -3.89
C ARG A 40 1.40 5.46 -3.89
N ALA A 41 1.99 5.96 -4.97
CA ALA A 41 2.21 7.38 -5.11
C ALA A 41 0.85 8.13 -5.25
N PRO A 42 0.66 9.28 -4.57
CA PRO A 42 -0.59 10.05 -4.64
C PRO A 42 -0.86 10.70 -6.01
N GLY A 43 0.15 10.79 -6.86
CA GLY A 43 0.10 11.54 -8.12
C GLY A 43 0.45 13.02 -7.93
N PRO A 44 0.60 13.77 -9.03
CA PRO A 44 0.98 15.19 -8.98
C PRO A 44 -0.10 16.03 -8.30
N ASN A 45 0.32 17.05 -7.53
CA ASN A 45 -0.53 17.99 -6.78
C ASN A 45 -1.48 17.38 -5.74
N ASN A 46 -1.35 16.07 -5.47
CA ASN A 46 -2.09 15.38 -4.44
C ASN A 46 -1.17 14.91 -3.31
N VAL A 47 -1.73 14.73 -2.14
CA VAL A 47 -1.08 14.18 -0.96
C VAL A 47 -1.95 13.09 -0.34
N HIS A 48 -1.31 12.10 0.28
CA HIS A 48 -2.04 11.17 1.14
C HIS A 48 -2.23 11.83 2.51
N VAL A 49 -3.47 11.96 2.96
CA VAL A 49 -3.80 12.52 4.28
C VAL A 49 -3.43 11.54 5.40
N VAL A 50 -3.47 10.24 5.09
CA VAL A 50 -3.10 9.16 5.99
C VAL A 50 -1.96 8.34 5.39
N ASP A 51 -1.12 7.78 6.23
CA ASP A 51 -0.11 6.79 5.83
C ASP A 51 -0.43 5.38 6.32
N GLU A 52 0.50 4.44 6.11
CA GLU A 52 0.29 3.06 6.52
C GLU A 52 0.23 2.89 8.04
N ASP A 53 0.95 3.72 8.80
CA ASP A 53 0.99 3.64 10.25
C ASP A 53 -0.30 4.20 10.87
N ASP A 54 -0.88 5.23 10.26
CA ASP A 54 -2.22 5.71 10.61
C ASP A 54 -3.27 4.60 10.42
N VAL A 55 -3.22 3.88 9.29
CA VAL A 55 -4.12 2.75 9.04
C VAL A 55 -3.89 1.65 10.07
N ARG A 56 -2.64 1.26 10.34
CA ARG A 56 -2.33 0.25 11.38
C ARG A 56 -2.86 0.66 12.75
N ARG A 57 -2.67 1.93 13.12
CA ARG A 57 -3.16 2.50 14.37
C ARG A 57 -4.68 2.45 14.41
N PHE A 58 -5.36 2.87 13.36
CA PHE A 58 -6.82 2.79 13.28
C PHE A 58 -7.33 1.36 13.45
N LEU A 59 -6.74 0.39 12.73
CA LEU A 59 -7.12 -1.02 12.87
C LEU A 59 -6.87 -1.56 14.28
N SER A 60 -5.84 -1.09 14.98
CA SER A 60 -5.57 -1.48 16.37
C SER A 60 -6.61 -0.95 17.37
N LEU A 61 -7.36 0.08 17.00
CA LEU A 61 -8.47 0.61 17.82
C LEU A 61 -9.76 -0.19 17.63
N LEU A 62 -9.87 -0.96 16.54
CA LEU A 62 -11.04 -1.78 16.27
C LEU A 62 -10.99 -3.05 17.14
N PRO A 63 -11.98 -3.25 18.04
CA PRO A 63 -12.06 -4.50 18.79
C PRO A 63 -12.27 -5.66 17.81
N ASP A 64 -11.58 -6.76 18.04
CA ASP A 64 -11.70 -8.00 17.26
C ASP A 64 -11.50 -7.81 15.74
N TRP A 65 -10.50 -7.00 15.34
CA TRP A 65 -10.12 -6.84 13.93
C TRP A 65 -9.88 -8.19 13.22
N SER A 66 -9.42 -9.22 13.94
CA SER A 66 -9.27 -10.58 13.41
C SER A 66 -10.56 -11.17 12.84
N THR A 67 -11.72 -10.72 13.34
CA THR A 67 -13.06 -11.13 12.89
C THR A 67 -13.64 -10.13 11.89
N LEU A 68 -13.52 -8.83 12.18
CA LEU A 68 -14.06 -7.76 11.32
C LEU A 68 -13.33 -7.66 9.97
N GLY A 69 -12.04 -7.97 9.95
CA GLY A 69 -11.20 -7.95 8.76
C GLY A 69 -11.37 -9.17 7.86
N VAL A 70 -12.21 -10.15 8.24
CA VAL A 70 -12.43 -11.36 7.42
C VAL A 70 -13.05 -10.96 6.08
N GLY A 71 -12.42 -11.38 4.99
CA GLY A 71 -12.85 -11.06 3.63
C GLY A 71 -12.31 -9.72 3.10
N ILE A 72 -11.53 -8.99 3.88
CA ILE A 72 -10.78 -7.81 3.42
C ILE A 72 -9.35 -8.26 3.10
N PRO A 73 -8.98 -8.44 1.83
CA PRO A 73 -7.62 -8.83 1.47
C PRO A 73 -6.62 -7.68 1.67
N ALA A 74 -7.05 -6.43 1.47
CA ALA A 74 -6.17 -5.29 1.61
C ALA A 74 -6.88 -3.94 1.83
N ILE A 75 -6.12 -3.02 2.42
CA ILE A 75 -6.37 -1.57 2.35
C ILE A 75 -5.28 -0.95 1.47
N VAL A 76 -5.68 -0.23 0.43
CA VAL A 76 -4.77 0.42 -0.52
C VAL A 76 -4.89 1.93 -0.41
N ILE A 77 -3.77 2.61 -0.14
CA ILE A 77 -3.65 4.06 -0.18
C ILE A 77 -3.18 4.43 -1.59
N ASP A 78 -4.09 4.93 -2.44
CA ASP A 78 -3.87 5.14 -3.88
C ASP A 78 -4.06 6.60 -4.32
N ALA A 79 -3.56 6.93 -5.50
CA ALA A 79 -3.79 8.22 -6.14
C ALA A 79 -5.29 8.49 -6.32
N ASN A 80 -5.65 9.77 -6.27
CA ASN A 80 -6.98 10.19 -6.62
C ASN A 80 -7.22 9.97 -8.11
N ARG A 81 -8.09 9.03 -8.44
CA ARG A 81 -8.46 8.73 -9.83
C ARG A 81 -9.93 9.04 -10.13
N GLN A 82 -10.74 9.38 -9.12
CA GLN A 82 -12.19 9.58 -9.23
C GLN A 82 -12.66 10.65 -8.23
N GLU A 83 -13.93 11.04 -8.26
CA GLU A 83 -14.49 12.07 -7.35
C GLU A 83 -14.82 11.52 -5.94
N PHE A 84 -14.07 10.53 -5.46
CA PHE A 84 -14.32 9.88 -4.18
C PHE A 84 -13.05 9.85 -3.33
N GLU A 85 -13.21 10.10 -2.02
CA GLU A 85 -12.13 10.09 -1.00
C GLU A 85 -11.73 8.65 -0.58
N GLY A 86 -12.51 7.67 -1.01
CA GLY A 86 -12.24 6.25 -0.83
C GLY A 86 -13.40 5.39 -1.35
N CYS A 87 -13.18 4.09 -1.48
CA CYS A 87 -14.24 3.16 -1.86
C CYS A 87 -13.98 1.72 -1.38
N TYR A 88 -15.06 0.94 -1.25
CA TYR A 88 -15.00 -0.50 -1.10
C TYR A 88 -15.26 -1.17 -2.45
N ARG A 89 -14.30 -1.93 -2.95
CA ARG A 89 -14.36 -2.57 -4.26
C ARG A 89 -15.03 -3.95 -4.17
N LYS A 90 -15.53 -4.43 -5.32
CA LYS A 90 -16.20 -5.74 -5.43
C LYS A 90 -15.29 -6.94 -5.09
N ASP A 91 -13.97 -6.74 -5.13
CA ASP A 91 -12.95 -7.73 -4.78
C ASP A 91 -12.55 -7.69 -3.29
N GLY A 92 -13.27 -6.90 -2.47
CA GLY A 92 -13.05 -6.80 -1.02
C GLY A 92 -12.00 -5.77 -0.61
N VAL A 93 -11.34 -5.11 -1.57
CA VAL A 93 -10.30 -4.13 -1.28
C VAL A 93 -10.92 -2.79 -0.87
N ILE A 94 -10.43 -2.24 0.24
CA ILE A 94 -10.71 -0.86 0.63
C ILE A 94 -9.64 0.03 -0.01
N VAL A 95 -10.06 1.09 -0.70
CA VAL A 95 -9.17 2.08 -1.28
C VAL A 95 -9.36 3.41 -0.55
N LEU A 96 -8.26 3.99 -0.06
CA LEU A 96 -8.19 5.35 0.46
C LEU A 96 -7.47 6.20 -0.59
N THR A 97 -8.10 7.28 -1.06
CA THR A 97 -7.53 8.08 -2.14
C THR A 97 -6.76 9.30 -1.60
N SER A 98 -5.75 9.72 -2.34
CA SER A 98 -5.05 10.98 -2.07
C SER A 98 -5.97 12.18 -2.25
N TRP A 99 -5.69 13.29 -1.58
CA TRP A 99 -6.46 14.52 -1.68
C TRP A 99 -5.65 15.62 -2.37
N PRO A 100 -6.29 16.61 -3.01
CA PRO A 100 -5.61 17.82 -3.48
C PRO A 100 -4.84 18.49 -2.35
N ALA A 101 -3.57 18.83 -2.61
CA ALA A 101 -2.69 19.43 -1.60
C ALA A 101 -3.23 20.74 -1.02
N GLU A 102 -4.03 21.47 -1.80
CA GLU A 102 -4.72 22.69 -1.39
C GLU A 102 -5.78 22.44 -0.30
N MET A 103 -6.53 21.34 -0.38
CA MET A 103 -7.57 21.00 0.60
C MET A 103 -7.01 20.65 1.97
N VAL A 104 -5.78 20.10 2.02
CA VAL A 104 -5.17 19.66 3.28
C VAL A 104 -4.71 20.84 4.15
N ARG A 105 -4.34 21.98 3.53
CA ARG A 105 -3.94 23.18 4.29
C ARG A 105 -5.07 23.72 5.14
N ASP A 106 -6.29 23.70 4.62
CA ASP A 106 -7.48 24.18 5.33
C ASP A 106 -7.85 23.30 6.54
N VAL A 107 -7.48 22.02 6.52
CA VAL A 107 -7.76 21.08 7.62
C VAL A 107 -6.80 21.29 8.79
N VAL A 108 -5.54 21.62 8.52
CA VAL A 108 -4.51 21.83 9.56
C VAL A 108 -4.67 23.18 10.26
N GLU A 109 -5.16 24.21 9.57
CA GLU A 109 -5.38 25.54 10.17
C GLU A 109 -6.64 25.63 11.06
N ARG A 110 -7.50 24.60 11.05
CA ARG A 110 -8.74 24.54 11.83
C ARG A 110 -8.66 23.64 13.08
N GLN A 111 -7.50 23.05 13.36
CA GLN A 111 -7.24 22.27 14.58
C GLN A 111 -6.38 23.06 15.56
#